data_AF-A0A016TC86-F1
#
_entry.id   AF-A0A016TC86-F1
#
_cell.length_a   1.000
_cell.length_b   1.000
_cell.length_c   1.000
_cell.angle_alpha   90.00
_cell.angle_beta   90.00
_cell.angle_gamma   90.00
#
_symmetry.space_group_name_H-M   'P 1'
#
loop_
_entity.id
_entity.type
_entity.pdbx_description
1 polymer ?
#
loop_
_entity_poly.entity_id
_entity_poly.type
_entity_poly.pdbx_seq_one_letter_code
_entity_poly.pdbx_strand_id
1 'polypeptide(L)'
;MFDYLSNIKLKENTLHCRTVETPLVDRNSSSKWYVSEEEYYHTYFPEYCLSPIYAATPYTITRLRDETDKAPHIWVDDVFSTGLVAREAGVSFRNLSVNVDWHDYTPFLKGTVVAQYLNSLDDMAALFQATGGNNSSSVYL
;
A
#
# COMPACT_ATOMS: atom_id res chain seq x y z
N MET A 1 12.57 6.23 -2.31
CA MET A 1 11.58 5.60 -1.42
C MET A 1 12.00 5.79 0.02
N PHE A 2 13.17 5.28 0.45
CA PHE A 2 13.63 5.46 1.82
C PHE A 2 13.74 6.93 2.23
N ASP A 3 14.19 7.80 1.33
CA ASP A 3 14.18 9.25 1.55
C ASP A 3 12.76 9.81 1.72
N TYR A 4 11.78 9.29 0.98
CA TYR A 4 10.38 9.70 1.16
C TYR A 4 9.88 9.26 2.54
N LEU A 5 10.11 7.99 2.91
CA LEU A 5 9.68 7.41 4.18
C LEU A 5 10.35 8.09 5.38
N SER A 6 11.62 8.46 5.28
CA SER A 6 12.37 9.12 6.35
C SER A 6 11.90 10.55 6.64
N ASN A 7 11.17 11.16 5.70
CA ASN A 7 10.61 12.51 5.84
C ASN A 7 9.13 12.51 6.30
N ILE A 8 8.51 11.35 6.50
CA ILE A 8 7.15 11.25 7.05
C ILE A 8 7.15 11.73 8.50
N LYS A 9 6.18 12.57 8.88
CA LYS A 9 6.11 13.11 10.25
C LYS A 9 5.63 12.03 11.21
N LEU A 10 6.41 11.68 12.23
CA LEU A 10 6.10 10.58 13.16
C LEU A 10 4.73 10.62 13.86
N LYS A 11 4.05 11.78 13.89
CA LYS A 11 2.74 11.99 14.51
C LYS A 11 1.60 12.17 13.51
N GLU A 12 1.85 12.00 12.21
CA GLU A 12 0.78 12.08 11.22
C GLU A 12 -0.12 10.85 11.27
N ASN A 13 -1.42 11.05 10.98
CA ASN A 13 -2.44 9.99 10.90
C ASN A 13 -2.75 9.70 9.43
N THR A 14 -1.78 9.11 8.74
CA THR A 14 -1.80 8.94 7.29
C THR A 14 -1.39 7.54 6.89
N LEU A 15 -2.06 6.97 5.89
CA LEU A 15 -1.60 5.84 5.09
C LEU A 15 -0.98 6.33 3.78
N HIS A 16 0.23 5.86 3.47
CA HIS A 16 0.96 6.18 2.25
C HIS A 16 0.91 4.99 1.31
N CYS A 17 0.16 5.09 0.22
CA CYS A 17 -0.09 3.96 -0.68
C CYS A 17 -0.62 4.41 -2.03
N ARG A 18 -0.84 3.45 -2.94
CA ARG A 18 -1.70 3.66 -4.10
C ARG A 18 -3.15 3.49 -3.65
N THR A 19 -3.91 4.59 -3.61
CA THR A 19 -5.29 4.61 -3.14
C THR A 19 -6.29 4.28 -4.24
N VAL A 20 -7.47 3.79 -3.86
CA VAL A 20 -8.66 3.68 -4.71
C VAL A 20 -9.81 4.41 -4.02
N GLU A 21 -10.36 5.41 -4.70
CA GLU A 21 -11.44 6.24 -4.16
C GLU A 21 -12.80 5.65 -4.56
N THR A 22 -13.60 5.26 -3.57
CA THR A 22 -15.00 4.85 -3.73
C THR A 22 -15.25 3.77 -4.80
N PRO A 23 -14.58 2.60 -4.76
CA PRO A 23 -14.87 1.54 -5.72
C PRO A 23 -16.28 0.98 -5.52
N LEU A 24 -16.88 0.51 -6.60
CA LEU A 24 -18.12 -0.28 -6.52
C LEU A 24 -17.85 -1.61 -5.82
N VAL A 25 -18.76 -2.01 -4.94
CA VAL A 25 -18.72 -3.34 -4.33
C VAL A 25 -19.11 -4.38 -5.37
N ASP A 26 -18.30 -5.44 -5.50
CA ASP A 26 -18.58 -6.50 -6.46
C ASP A 26 -19.71 -7.41 -5.93
N ARG A 27 -20.86 -7.34 -6.60
CA ARG A 27 -22.06 -8.14 -6.28
C ARG A 27 -22.21 -9.38 -7.16
N ASN A 28 -21.24 -9.67 -8.02
CA ASN A 28 -21.25 -10.87 -8.84
C ASN A 28 -20.77 -12.07 -8.01
N SER A 29 -21.67 -13.00 -7.68
CA SER A 29 -21.36 -14.19 -6.87
C SER A 29 -20.31 -15.12 -7.47
N SER A 30 -19.99 -14.97 -8.76
CA SER A 30 -18.91 -15.71 -9.43
C SER A 30 -17.55 -15.02 -9.33
N SER A 31 -17.50 -13.78 -8.84
CA SER A 31 -16.26 -13.03 -8.67
C SER A 31 -15.50 -13.52 -7.45
N LYS A 32 -14.17 -13.57 -7.56
CA LYS A 32 -13.29 -13.77 -6.41
C LYS A 32 -13.56 -12.73 -5.33
N TRP A 33 -13.91 -11.51 -5.71
CA TRP A 33 -14.06 -10.35 -4.81
C TRP A 33 -15.51 -10.10 -4.39
N TYR A 34 -16.40 -11.09 -4.56
CA TYR A 34 -17.81 -10.97 -4.20
C TYR A 34 -17.99 -10.62 -2.72
N VAL A 35 -18.85 -9.63 -2.46
CA VAL A 35 -19.35 -9.29 -1.13
C VAL A 35 -20.88 -9.18 -1.21
N SER A 36 -21.60 -9.85 -0.31
CA SER A 36 -23.06 -9.82 -0.29
C SER A 36 -23.59 -8.52 0.33
N GLU A 37 -24.83 -8.13 0.02
CA GLU A 37 -25.47 -6.97 0.66
C GLU A 37 -25.67 -7.18 2.17
N GLU A 38 -25.79 -8.43 2.61
CA GLU A 38 -25.87 -8.79 4.03
C GLU A 38 -24.54 -8.55 4.76
N GLU A 39 -23.41 -8.90 4.14
CA GLU A 39 -22.07 -8.64 4.71
C GLU A 39 -21.73 -7.15 4.71
N TYR A 40 -22.07 -6.44 3.63
CA TYR A 40 -21.84 -5.01 3.51
C TYR A 40 -22.92 -4.36 2.66
N TYR A 41 -23.80 -3.57 3.28
CA TYR A 41 -25.01 -3.05 2.62
C TYR A 41 -24.78 -1.83 1.72
N HIS A 42 -23.63 -1.15 1.82
CA HIS A 42 -23.36 0.03 0.99
C HIS A 42 -22.96 -0.35 -0.43
N THR A 43 -23.28 0.51 -1.39
CA THR A 43 -22.96 0.31 -2.82
C THR A 43 -21.47 0.47 -3.13
N TYR A 44 -20.75 1.26 -2.33
CA TYR A 44 -19.34 1.58 -2.53
C TYR A 44 -18.53 1.28 -1.27
N PHE A 45 -17.30 0.78 -1.43
CA PHE A 45 -16.34 0.75 -0.34
C PHE A 45 -15.82 2.17 -0.04
N PRO A 46 -15.33 2.43 1.19
CA PRO A 46 -14.58 3.66 1.45
C PRO A 46 -13.27 3.70 0.62
N GLU A 47 -12.60 4.85 0.64
CA GLU A 47 -11.21 4.94 0.17
C GLU A 47 -10.33 3.96 0.96
N TYR A 48 -9.44 3.24 0.27
CA TYR A 48 -8.53 2.26 0.86
C TYR A 48 -7.24 2.13 0.04
N CYS A 49 -6.22 1.50 0.63
CA CYS A 49 -4.95 1.24 -0.03
C CYS A 49 -5.01 -0.03 -0.86
N LEU A 50 -4.67 0.07 -2.15
CA LEU A 50 -4.57 -1.09 -3.02
C LEU A 50 -3.25 -1.83 -2.76
N SER A 51 -3.37 -3.13 -2.45
CA SER A 51 -2.29 -4.09 -2.22
C SER A 51 -1.18 -4.04 -3.29
N PRO A 52 0.09 -4.40 -2.96
CA PRO A 52 0.55 -5.02 -1.73
C PRO A 52 1.30 -4.11 -0.75
N ILE A 53 1.47 -2.82 -1.07
CA ILE A 53 2.36 -1.97 -0.30
C ILE A 53 1.64 -0.71 0.16
N TYR A 54 1.66 -0.51 1.47
CA TYR A 54 1.29 0.70 2.16
C TYR A 54 2.29 0.95 3.29
N ALA A 55 2.55 2.22 3.58
CA ALA A 55 3.42 2.64 4.66
C ALA A 55 2.64 3.54 5.64
N ALA A 56 3.00 3.46 6.91
CA ALA A 56 2.35 4.20 7.98
C ALA A 56 3.32 4.41 9.14
N THR A 57 3.09 5.46 9.93
CA THR A 57 3.82 5.67 11.17
C THR A 57 3.28 4.74 12.26
N PRO A 58 4.07 4.44 13.32
CA PRO A 58 3.56 3.73 14.48
C PRO A 58 2.33 4.41 15.13
N TYR A 59 2.22 5.73 14.97
CA TYR A 59 1.04 6.49 15.42
C TYR A 59 -0.20 6.12 14.60
N THR A 60 -0.14 6.15 13.27
CA THR A 60 -1.25 5.69 12.40
C THR A 60 -1.61 4.23 12.71
N ILE A 61 -0.63 3.34 12.82
CA ILE A 61 -0.88 1.91 13.11
C ILE A 61 -1.58 1.73 14.46
N THR A 62 -1.19 2.51 15.47
CA THR A 62 -1.86 2.51 16.79
C THR A 62 -3.31 2.96 16.67
N ARG A 63 -3.60 4.02 15.89
CA ARG A 63 -4.96 4.48 15.64
C ARG A 63 -5.80 3.43 14.94
N LEU A 64 -5.27 2.75 13.91
CA LEU A 64 -5.97 1.64 13.25
C LEU A 64 -6.31 0.52 14.24
N ARG A 65 -5.34 0.09 15.04
CA ARG A 65 -5.54 -0.95 16.08
C ARG A 65 -6.66 -0.57 17.05
N ASP A 66 -6.62 0.64 17.61
CA ASP A 66 -7.55 1.07 18.65
C ASP A 66 -9.00 1.20 18.15
N GLU A 67 -9.19 1.25 16.83
CA GLU A 67 -10.49 1.50 16.18
C GLU A 67 -10.96 0.27 15.38
N THR A 68 -10.18 -0.81 15.36
CA THR A 68 -10.47 -2.04 14.59
C THR A 68 -11.83 -2.63 14.98
N ASP A 69 -12.13 -2.71 16.29
CA ASP A 69 -13.37 -3.31 16.79
C ASP A 69 -14.64 -2.49 16.49
N LYS A 70 -14.48 -1.25 16.00
CA LYS A 70 -15.61 -0.39 15.61
C LYS A 70 -15.99 -0.56 14.14
N ALA A 71 -15.09 -1.09 13.32
CA ALA A 71 -15.33 -1.28 11.90
C ALA A 71 -16.15 -2.57 11.66
N PRO A 72 -17.16 -2.55 10.77
CA PRO A 72 -17.81 -3.78 10.35
C PRO A 72 -16.78 -4.67 9.64
N HIS A 73 -16.67 -5.92 10.07
CA HIS A 73 -15.76 -6.87 9.48
C HIS A 73 -16.25 -7.31 8.09
N ILE A 74 -15.34 -7.33 7.12
CA ILE A 74 -15.54 -7.98 5.81
C ILE A 74 -14.30 -8.80 5.45
N TRP A 75 -14.45 -9.82 4.60
CA TRP A 75 -13.34 -10.72 4.30
C TRP A 75 -12.24 -10.12 3.40
N VAL A 76 -12.54 -9.05 2.68
CA VAL A 76 -11.58 -8.36 1.80
C VAL A 76 -10.63 -7.52 2.65
N ASP A 77 -9.39 -7.99 2.81
CA ASP A 77 -8.44 -7.54 3.82
C ASP A 77 -8.02 -6.08 3.67
N ASP A 78 -7.70 -5.63 2.45
CA ASP A 78 -7.30 -4.26 2.18
C ASP A 78 -8.45 -3.27 2.39
N VAL A 79 -9.66 -3.62 1.95
CA VAL A 79 -10.88 -2.85 2.21
C VAL A 79 -11.22 -2.81 3.70
N PHE A 80 -11.10 -3.93 4.42
CA PHE A 80 -11.35 -3.95 5.87
C PHE A 80 -10.32 -3.10 6.61
N SER A 81 -9.04 -3.45 6.51
CA SER A 81 -7.98 -2.90 7.36
C SER A 81 -7.55 -1.47 6.98
N THR A 82 -7.53 -1.15 5.68
CA THR A 82 -7.08 0.17 5.20
C THR A 82 -8.20 1.06 4.69
N GLY A 83 -9.44 0.54 4.64
CA GLY A 83 -10.63 1.29 4.28
C GLY A 83 -11.56 1.51 5.47
N LEU A 84 -12.26 0.46 5.91
CA LEU A 84 -13.26 0.56 6.97
C LEU A 84 -12.63 0.95 8.31
N VAL A 85 -11.57 0.26 8.74
CA VAL A 85 -10.84 0.60 9.96
C VAL A 85 -10.17 1.98 9.85
N ALA A 86 -9.62 2.31 8.68
CA ALA A 86 -9.02 3.64 8.44
C ALA A 86 -10.03 4.78 8.56
N ARG A 87 -11.25 4.57 8.07
CA ARG A 87 -12.36 5.51 8.21
C ARG A 87 -12.73 5.73 9.67
N GLU A 88 -12.91 4.66 10.45
CA GLU A 88 -13.20 4.76 11.89
C GLU A 88 -12.05 5.45 12.65
N ALA A 89 -10.81 5.21 12.23
CA ALA A 89 -9.62 5.82 12.80
C ALA A 89 -9.34 7.26 12.37
N GLY A 90 -10.12 7.81 11.44
CA GLY A 90 -9.92 9.16 10.88
C GLY A 90 -8.58 9.31 10.16
N VAL A 91 -8.13 8.24 9.48
CA VAL A 91 -6.87 8.20 8.74
C VAL A 91 -7.03 8.88 7.38
N SER A 92 -6.03 9.65 7.00
CA SER A 92 -5.93 10.28 5.68
C SER A 92 -5.02 9.48 4.73
N PHE A 93 -5.10 9.76 3.43
CA PHE A 93 -4.29 9.06 2.42
C PHE A 93 -3.30 9.99 1.73
N ARG A 94 -2.12 9.45 1.43
CA ARG A 94 -1.09 10.09 0.62
C ARG A 94 -0.58 9.12 -0.43
N ASN A 95 -0.40 9.62 -1.65
CA ASN A 95 0.10 8.79 -2.72
C ASN A 95 1.56 8.37 -2.44
N LEU A 96 1.79 7.07 -2.43
CA LEU A 96 3.11 6.46 -2.48
C LEU A 96 3.40 6.04 -3.91
N SER A 97 4.47 6.56 -4.50
CA SER A 97 4.82 6.20 -5.87
C SER A 97 5.26 4.74 -5.97
N VAL A 98 4.47 3.94 -6.67
CA VAL A 98 4.69 2.52 -6.93
C VAL A 98 4.84 2.31 -8.43
N ASN A 99 5.87 1.56 -8.82
CA ASN A 99 6.04 1.09 -10.18
C ASN A 99 5.34 -0.24 -10.37
N VAL A 100 4.39 -0.25 -11.32
CA VAL A 100 3.63 -1.44 -11.73
C VAL A 100 4.14 -2.02 -13.03
N ASP A 101 5.09 -1.38 -13.70
CA ASP A 101 5.75 -1.92 -14.88
C ASP A 101 6.85 -2.90 -14.47
N TRP A 102 6.67 -4.18 -14.79
CA TRP A 102 7.63 -5.25 -14.51
C TRP A 102 8.69 -5.44 -15.59
N HIS A 103 8.73 -4.59 -16.63
CA HIS A 103 9.79 -4.60 -17.64
C HIS A 103 10.79 -3.45 -17.47
N ASP A 104 10.44 -2.39 -16.73
CA ASP A 104 11.32 -1.25 -16.47
C ASP A 104 11.52 -1.00 -14.98
N TYR A 105 12.68 -1.41 -14.44
CA TYR A 105 13.06 -1.17 -13.05
C TYR A 105 13.84 0.13 -12.83
N THR A 106 14.06 0.94 -13.89
CA THR A 106 14.85 2.18 -13.80
C THR A 106 14.33 3.14 -12.72
N PRO A 107 13.01 3.38 -12.57
CA PRO A 107 12.50 4.25 -11.51
C PRO A 107 12.82 3.72 -10.10
N PHE A 108 12.77 2.40 -9.90
CA PHE A 108 13.13 1.77 -8.63
C PHE A 108 14.62 1.92 -8.34
N LEU A 109 15.49 1.66 -9.32
CA LEU A 109 16.94 1.81 -9.20
C LEU A 109 17.36 3.26 -8.94
N LYS A 110 16.62 4.24 -9.47
CA LYS A 110 16.78 5.67 -9.15
C LYS A 110 16.26 6.05 -7.75
N GLY A 111 15.62 5.13 -7.04
CA GLY A 111 15.04 5.36 -5.74
C GLY A 111 13.81 6.26 -5.76
N THR A 112 13.14 6.47 -6.88
CA THR A 112 11.98 7.38 -6.95
C THR A 112 10.65 6.69 -6.58
N VAL A 113 10.60 5.36 -6.69
CA VAL A 113 9.39 4.55 -6.48
C VAL A 113 9.71 3.24 -5.76
N VAL A 114 8.68 2.53 -5.30
CA VAL A 114 8.78 1.11 -4.93
C VAL A 114 8.42 0.24 -6.13
N ALA A 115 9.18 -0.81 -6.40
CA ALA A 115 8.79 -1.83 -7.38
C ALA A 115 7.80 -2.82 -6.74
N GLN A 116 6.68 -3.08 -7.45
CA GLN A 116 5.67 -4.03 -6.98
C GLN A 116 5.82 -5.41 -7.60
N TYR A 117 6.29 -5.48 -8.84
CA TYR A 117 6.32 -6.70 -9.62
C TYR A 117 7.73 -6.99 -10.11
N LEU A 118 8.01 -8.28 -10.30
CA LEU A 118 9.24 -8.79 -10.90
C LEU A 118 8.85 -9.76 -12.00
N ASN A 119 9.56 -9.71 -13.13
CA ASN A 119 9.37 -10.63 -14.24
C ASN A 119 10.03 -11.99 -13.98
N SER A 120 11.13 -12.02 -13.22
CA SER A 120 11.81 -13.26 -12.84
C SER A 120 12.48 -13.18 -11.45
N LEU A 121 12.85 -14.33 -10.89
CA LEU A 121 13.68 -14.39 -9.69
C LEU A 121 15.12 -13.88 -9.94
N ASP A 122 15.61 -13.98 -11.19
CA ASP A 122 16.93 -13.45 -11.56
C ASP A 122 16.94 -11.92 -11.51
N ASP A 123 15.83 -11.29 -11.89
CA ASP A 123 15.65 -9.84 -11.76
C ASP A 123 15.75 -9.42 -10.29
N MET A 124 15.18 -10.20 -9.38
CA MET A 124 15.29 -9.94 -7.94
C MET A 124 16.76 -9.92 -7.48
N ALA A 125 17.53 -10.94 -7.88
CA ALA A 125 18.95 -11.04 -7.54
C ALA A 125 19.76 -9.87 -8.12
N ALA A 126 19.51 -9.52 -9.38
CA ALA A 126 20.15 -8.38 -10.04
C ALA A 126 19.84 -7.05 -9.35
N LEU A 127 18.57 -6.83 -8.97
CA LEU A 127 18.15 -5.62 -8.25
C LEU A 127 18.76 -5.54 -6.84
N PHE A 128 18.83 -6.66 -6.11
CA PHE A 128 19.50 -6.69 -4.80
C PHE A 128 21.01 -6.39 -4.91
N GLN A 129 21.68 -6.93 -5.94
CA GLN A 129 23.08 -6.62 -6.19
C GLN A 129 23.28 -5.14 -6.55
N ALA A 130 22.43 -4.60 -7.44
CA ALA A 130 22.48 -3.21 -7.86
C ALA A 130 22.23 -2.22 -6.70
N THR A 131 21.38 -2.60 -5.74
CA THR A 131 21.08 -1.77 -4.55
C THR A 131 22.09 -1.96 -3.42
N GLY A 132 22.71 -3.14 -3.29
CA GLY A 132 23.75 -3.43 -2.29
C GLY A 132 25.16 -2.97 -2.67
N GLY A 133 25.43 -2.72 -3.96
CA GLY A 133 26.75 -2.37 -4.48
C GLY A 133 27.29 -1.00 -4.06
N ASN A 134 26.49 -0.13 -3.43
CA ASN A 134 26.90 1.23 -3.07
C ASN A 134 27.43 1.42 -1.63
N ASN A 135 27.86 0.34 -0.96
CA ASN A 135 28.66 0.44 0.27
C ASN A 135 30.17 0.31 0.03
N SER A 136 30.65 0.50 -1.20
CA SER A 136 32.07 0.70 -1.47
C SER A 136 32.25 1.60 -2.70
N SER A 137 32.77 2.80 -2.45
CA SER A 137 33.34 3.75 -3.42
C SER A 137 32.34 4.76 -4.01
N SER A 138 32.19 5.94 -3.41
CA SER A 138 32.96 7.09 -3.90
C SER A 138 34.37 6.67 -4.29
N VAL A 139 34.62 6.49 -5.60
CA VAL A 139 35.91 6.63 -6.30
C VAL A 139 35.87 5.83 -7.64
N TYR A 140 36.05 6.55 -8.75
CA TYR A 140 36.18 6.13 -10.18
C TYR A 140 34.90 5.55 -10.83
N LEU A 141 34.34 6.07 -11.93
CA LEU A 141 34.78 6.91 -13.06
C LEU A 141 33.68 7.92 -13.44
#